data_AF-A0A059F3T0-F1
#
_entry.id   AF-A0A059F3T0-F1
#
_cell.length_a   1.000
_cell.length_b   1.000
_cell.length_c   1.000
_cell.angle_alpha   90.00
_cell.angle_beta   90.00
_cell.angle_gamma   90.00
#
_symmetry.space_group_name_H-M   'P 1'
#
loop_
_entity.id
_entity.type
_entity.pdbx_description
1 polymer ?
#
loop_
_entity_poly.entity_id
_entity_poly.type
_entity_poly.pdbx_seq_one_letter_code
_entity_poly.pdbx_strand_id
1 'polypeptide(L)'
;MDDSSSFKPKKIIKDKSDKKTIQKVLDPKTMKILEKLEAREKLKSLTGCISTGKEANIYTCMIQADLSTKFITSSTDEFIPAAIKIYQTSVMEFKNRGKYIQDELRFQSFSKNNPRKLVKLWAEKEVRNLKRLNKNNILSPKPVYLKNNILIMSLIGTQEKIAPKLKDAIIVNLDTTYSQCLTIIDDLYNKANLIHSDLSEYNLLYHNEKIYVIDVGQSVERNHPSAFSFLIMDINNINRFFLKKGVAIQNVNDIFEKITKTKVPSCLKDVDLTKDAFIPTRLDDIVNIEDLNYFFKQNTKLTERFESNTIEEESNESTNSNDSQGIVESKIEVKLSKEEKKKQMKENKKNVKEENRIKRTVKVSKKEKEKFKKIKKKRSK
;
A
#
# COMPACT_ATOMS: atom_id res chain seq x y z
N MET A 1 -51.37 31.93 -9.79
CA MET A 1 -51.51 30.48 -9.58
C MET A 1 -51.07 29.80 -10.86
N ASP A 2 -50.15 28.85 -10.66
CA ASP A 2 -49.79 27.72 -11.51
C ASP A 2 -48.79 27.91 -12.67
N ASP A 3 -47.53 27.85 -12.24
CA ASP A 3 -46.37 27.26 -12.90
C ASP A 3 -46.67 25.90 -13.56
N SER A 4 -46.15 25.68 -14.77
CA SER A 4 -45.64 24.36 -15.19
C SER A 4 -44.75 24.44 -16.44
N SER A 5 -43.56 25.04 -16.30
CA SER A 5 -42.50 24.87 -17.31
C SER A 5 -41.96 23.44 -17.24
N SER A 6 -42.39 22.60 -18.19
CA SER A 6 -41.92 21.21 -18.32
C SER A 6 -40.41 21.15 -18.63
N PHE A 7 -39.61 20.85 -17.61
CA PHE A 7 -38.20 20.46 -17.76
C PHE A 7 -38.13 19.12 -18.52
N LYS A 8 -37.89 19.17 -19.83
CA LYS A 8 -37.54 17.98 -20.60
C LYS A 8 -36.13 17.54 -20.19
N PRO A 9 -35.92 16.30 -19.70
CA PRO A 9 -34.58 15.83 -19.38
C PRO A 9 -33.77 15.77 -20.69
N LYS A 10 -32.63 16.47 -20.72
CA LYS A 10 -31.65 16.37 -21.82
C LYS A 10 -31.33 14.88 -22.02
N LYS A 11 -31.65 14.35 -23.21
CA LYS A 11 -31.21 13.03 -23.65
C LYS A 11 -29.68 13.02 -23.60
N ILE A 12 -29.13 12.29 -22.62
CA ILE A 12 -27.72 11.92 -22.61
C ILE A 12 -27.49 11.11 -23.89
N ILE A 13 -26.80 11.71 -24.85
CA ILE A 13 -26.45 11.08 -26.12
C ILE A 13 -25.46 9.95 -25.77
N LYS A 14 -25.97 8.72 -25.73
CA LYS A 14 -25.17 7.51 -25.56
C LYS A 14 -24.48 7.20 -26.87
N ASP A 15 -23.17 7.33 -26.90
CA ASP A 15 -22.38 6.97 -28.07
C ASP A 15 -22.32 5.45 -28.25
N LYS A 16 -22.98 4.94 -29.31
CA LYS A 16 -22.92 3.53 -29.73
C LYS A 16 -21.48 3.08 -30.05
N SER A 17 -20.58 4.02 -30.37
CA SER A 17 -19.15 3.80 -30.65
C SER A 17 -18.40 3.33 -29.41
N ASP A 18 -18.59 3.98 -28.26
CA ASP A 18 -17.91 3.64 -27.01
C ASP A 18 -18.20 2.21 -26.59
N LYS A 19 -19.46 1.79 -26.66
CA LYS A 19 -19.88 0.43 -26.31
C LYS A 19 -19.24 -0.63 -27.21
N LYS A 20 -19.04 -0.34 -28.50
CA LYS A 20 -18.37 -1.25 -29.45
C LYS A 20 -16.86 -1.34 -29.18
N THR A 21 -16.21 -0.24 -28.82
CA THR A 21 -14.77 -0.22 -28.49
C THR A 21 -14.51 -0.99 -27.19
N ILE A 22 -15.37 -0.82 -26.18
CA ILE A 22 -15.31 -1.57 -24.91
C ILE A 22 -15.46 -3.08 -25.18
N GLN A 23 -16.44 -3.48 -26.00
CA GLN A 23 -16.67 -4.89 -26.33
C GLN A 23 -15.51 -5.56 -27.09
N LYS A 24 -14.76 -4.80 -27.91
CA LYS A 24 -13.59 -5.33 -28.64
C LYS A 24 -12.37 -5.56 -27.76
N VAL A 25 -12.25 -4.83 -26.64
CA VAL A 25 -11.04 -4.84 -25.79
C VAL A 25 -11.22 -5.72 -24.54
N LEU A 26 -12.45 -6.08 -24.17
CA LEU A 26 -12.74 -6.83 -22.95
C LEU A 26 -13.02 -8.32 -23.19
N ASP A 27 -12.43 -9.17 -22.34
CA ASP A 27 -12.66 -10.61 -22.38
C ASP A 27 -14.13 -10.98 -22.08
N PRO A 28 -14.72 -12.02 -22.71
CA PRO A 28 -16.11 -12.42 -22.49
C PRO A 28 -16.45 -12.73 -21.02
N LYS A 29 -15.48 -13.20 -20.23
CA LYS A 29 -15.66 -13.46 -18.78
C LYS A 29 -15.78 -12.17 -17.99
N THR A 30 -15.03 -11.15 -18.35
CA THR A 30 -15.08 -9.81 -17.73
C THR A 30 -16.40 -9.14 -18.07
N MET A 31 -16.85 -9.23 -19.33
CA MET A 31 -18.17 -8.75 -19.76
C MET A 31 -19.31 -9.37 -18.95
N LYS A 32 -19.31 -10.70 -18.75
CA LYS A 32 -20.32 -11.36 -17.90
C LYS A 32 -20.34 -10.87 -16.44
N ILE A 33 -19.22 -10.37 -15.91
CA ILE A 33 -19.19 -9.81 -14.56
C ILE A 33 -19.82 -8.42 -14.57
N LEU A 34 -19.51 -7.59 -15.57
CA LEU A 34 -20.10 -6.26 -15.74
C LEU A 34 -21.61 -6.36 -15.97
N GLU A 35 -22.06 -7.24 -16.86
CA GLU A 35 -23.49 -7.50 -17.12
C GLU A 35 -24.24 -7.93 -15.85
N LYS A 36 -23.60 -8.74 -14.99
CA LYS A 36 -24.18 -9.12 -13.69
C LYS A 36 -24.27 -7.97 -12.70
N LEU A 37 -23.37 -6.99 -12.78
CA LEU A 37 -23.44 -5.78 -11.95
C LEU A 37 -24.52 -4.83 -12.46
N GLU A 38 -24.66 -4.71 -13.78
CA GLU A 38 -25.74 -3.94 -14.42
C GLU A 38 -27.12 -4.56 -14.14
N ALA A 39 -27.27 -5.88 -14.28
CA ALA A 39 -28.52 -6.60 -14.00
C ALA A 39 -28.95 -6.55 -12.53
N ARG A 40 -28.04 -6.19 -11.62
CA ARG A 40 -28.33 -5.97 -10.18
C ARG A 40 -28.53 -4.49 -9.84
N GLU A 41 -28.57 -3.62 -10.85
CA GLU A 41 -28.69 -2.16 -10.72
C GLU A 41 -27.55 -1.52 -9.91
N LYS A 42 -26.43 -2.23 -9.74
CA LYS A 42 -25.27 -1.74 -8.99
C LYS A 42 -24.33 -0.90 -9.86
N LEU A 43 -24.41 -1.06 -11.18
CA LEU A 43 -23.64 -0.35 -12.19
C LEU A 43 -24.63 0.17 -13.26
N LYS A 44 -24.64 1.48 -13.54
CA LYS A 44 -25.65 2.06 -14.47
C LYS A 44 -25.13 2.25 -15.90
N SER A 45 -23.87 2.64 -16.06
CA SER A 45 -23.24 2.79 -17.37
C SER A 45 -21.73 2.82 -17.24
N LEU A 46 -21.05 2.07 -18.12
CA LEU A 46 -19.63 2.26 -18.41
C LEU A 46 -19.53 3.34 -19.50
N THR A 47 -18.89 4.47 -19.19
CA THR A 47 -18.71 5.60 -20.11
C THR A 47 -17.23 5.96 -20.18
N GLY A 48 -16.78 6.56 -21.28
CA GLY A 48 -15.48 7.24 -21.38
C GLY A 48 -14.26 6.41 -20.95
N CYS A 49 -13.50 5.90 -21.92
CA CYS A 49 -12.20 5.34 -21.61
C CYS A 49 -11.25 6.46 -21.15
N ILE A 50 -10.83 6.41 -19.88
CA ILE A 50 -9.93 7.40 -19.28
C ILE A 50 -8.50 7.15 -19.77
N SER A 51 -8.09 5.88 -19.74
CA SER A 51 -6.73 5.48 -20.06
C SER A 51 -6.74 4.02 -20.53
N THR A 52 -6.12 3.78 -21.68
CA THR A 52 -5.76 2.43 -22.13
C THR A 52 -4.29 2.19 -21.82
N GLY A 53 -4.01 1.33 -20.85
CA GLY A 53 -2.66 0.96 -20.46
C GLY A 53 -2.27 -0.42 -20.99
N LYS A 54 -0.97 -0.72 -20.93
CA LYS A 54 -0.45 -2.06 -21.27
C LYS A 54 -0.91 -3.14 -20.29
N GLU A 55 -1.26 -2.77 -19.06
CA GLU A 55 -1.61 -3.72 -18.00
C GLU A 55 -3.10 -3.69 -17.66
N ALA A 56 -3.72 -2.52 -17.75
CA ALA A 56 -5.12 -2.32 -17.41
C ALA A 56 -5.71 -1.16 -18.20
N ASN A 57 -7.02 -1.22 -18.41
CA ASN A 57 -7.81 -0.12 -18.96
C ASN A 57 -8.66 0.49 -17.85
N ILE A 58 -8.80 1.81 -17.87
CA ILE A 58 -9.58 2.56 -16.90
C ILE A 58 -10.77 3.20 -17.60
N TYR A 59 -11.96 3.03 -17.04
CA TYR A 59 -13.21 3.57 -17.54
C TYR A 59 -13.92 4.37 -16.45
N THR A 60 -14.71 5.39 -16.83
CA THR A 60 -15.63 6.03 -15.89
C THR A 60 -16.92 5.23 -15.80
N CYS A 61 -17.56 5.28 -14.63
CA CYS A 61 -18.87 4.67 -14.44
C CYS A 61 -19.65 5.35 -13.32
N MET A 62 -20.94 5.05 -13.27
CA MET A 62 -21.81 5.40 -12.15
C MET A 62 -22.18 4.14 -11.38
N ILE A 63 -21.90 4.10 -10.08
CA ILE A 63 -22.19 2.97 -9.20
C ILE A 63 -23.19 3.35 -8.12
N GLN A 64 -24.01 2.39 -7.69
CA GLN A 64 -24.91 2.61 -6.56
C GLN A 64 -24.10 2.68 -5.26
N ALA A 65 -24.45 3.60 -4.35
CA ALA A 65 -23.80 3.73 -3.05
C ALA A 65 -23.78 2.40 -2.26
N ASP A 66 -24.84 1.59 -2.37
CA ASP A 66 -24.95 0.27 -1.73
C ASP A 66 -24.02 -0.83 -2.29
N LEU A 67 -23.43 -0.62 -3.47
CA LEU A 67 -22.38 -1.52 -3.96
C LEU A 67 -21.10 -1.36 -3.12
N SER A 68 -21.00 -0.28 -2.36
CA SER A 68 -19.91 -0.09 -1.43
C SER A 68 -19.90 -1.21 -0.40
N THR A 69 -18.79 -1.93 -0.38
CA THR A 69 -18.43 -2.73 0.78
C THR A 69 -18.43 -1.85 2.03
N LYS A 70 -18.48 -2.47 3.24
CA LYS A 70 -18.45 -1.96 4.64
C LYS A 70 -17.74 -0.60 4.98
N PHE A 71 -17.13 0.09 4.04
CA PHE A 71 -16.26 1.25 4.18
C PHE A 71 -16.87 2.57 3.67
N ILE A 72 -18.05 2.57 3.02
CA ILE A 72 -18.79 3.80 2.71
C ILE A 72 -20.20 3.67 3.31
N THR A 73 -20.45 4.37 4.40
CA THR A 73 -21.78 4.54 5.00
C THR A 73 -22.43 5.75 4.35
N SER A 74 -22.88 5.61 3.10
CA SER A 74 -23.79 6.58 2.50
C SER A 74 -25.11 5.87 2.26
N SER A 75 -26.05 6.14 3.15
CA SER A 75 -27.44 5.67 3.16
C SER A 75 -28.29 6.48 2.17
N THR A 76 -27.85 6.58 0.93
CA THR A 76 -28.59 7.26 -0.13
C THR A 76 -28.65 6.34 -1.35
N ASP A 77 -29.82 6.21 -1.96
CA ASP A 77 -30.04 5.48 -3.23
C ASP A 77 -29.37 6.15 -4.45
N GLU A 78 -28.36 6.97 -4.20
CA GLU A 78 -27.71 7.79 -5.21
C GLU A 78 -26.58 7.04 -5.91
N PHE A 79 -26.44 7.34 -7.20
CA PHE A 79 -25.33 6.87 -8.00
C PHE A 79 -24.15 7.84 -7.88
N ILE A 80 -22.99 7.31 -7.51
CA ILE A 80 -21.76 8.07 -7.31
C ILE A 80 -20.81 7.80 -8.49
N PRO A 81 -20.10 8.82 -9.02
CA PRO A 81 -19.08 8.60 -10.03
C PRO A 81 -17.91 7.78 -9.49
N ALA A 82 -17.50 6.77 -10.26
CA ALA A 82 -16.42 5.86 -9.92
C ALA A 82 -15.54 5.55 -11.14
N ALA A 83 -14.32 5.10 -10.88
CA ALA A 83 -13.40 4.59 -11.90
C ALA A 83 -13.36 3.06 -11.83
N ILE A 84 -13.43 2.40 -12.99
CA ILE A 84 -13.25 0.95 -13.12
C ILE A 84 -11.91 0.68 -13.78
N LYS A 85 -10.99 0.08 -13.04
CA LYS A 85 -9.73 -0.49 -13.55
C LYS A 85 -9.95 -1.96 -13.89
N ILE A 86 -9.79 -2.30 -15.16
CA ILE A 86 -9.90 -3.66 -15.68
C ILE A 86 -8.53 -4.11 -16.13
N TYR A 87 -7.95 -5.09 -15.43
CA TYR A 87 -6.65 -5.65 -15.79
C TYR A 87 -6.79 -6.62 -16.97
N GLN A 88 -5.87 -6.51 -17.93
CA GLN A 88 -5.84 -7.36 -19.12
C GLN A 88 -5.39 -8.78 -18.74
N THR A 89 -6.11 -9.82 -19.21
CA THR A 89 -5.81 -11.21 -18.82
C THR A 89 -5.10 -12.03 -19.90
N SER A 90 -5.14 -11.58 -21.15
CA SER A 90 -4.71 -12.32 -22.34
C SER A 90 -3.39 -11.83 -22.93
N VAL A 91 -2.99 -10.57 -22.72
CA VAL A 91 -1.75 -9.98 -23.26
C VAL A 91 -0.77 -9.72 -22.12
N MET A 92 0.08 -10.71 -21.81
CA MET A 92 1.19 -10.55 -20.88
C MET A 92 2.51 -10.49 -21.65
N GLU A 93 2.79 -9.39 -22.34
CA GLU A 93 4.12 -9.17 -22.93
C GLU A 93 5.19 -8.77 -21.87
N PHE A 94 4.80 -8.52 -20.62
CA PHE A 94 5.72 -8.14 -19.56
C PHE A 94 6.23 -9.34 -18.74
N LYS A 95 7.37 -9.89 -19.14
CA LYS A 95 8.07 -10.99 -18.46
C LYS A 95 8.72 -10.60 -17.11
N ASN A 96 8.81 -9.32 -16.75
CA ASN A 96 9.54 -8.85 -15.55
C ASN A 96 8.69 -8.68 -14.27
N ARG A 97 7.44 -9.11 -14.28
CA ARG A 97 6.49 -8.99 -13.14
C ARG A 97 6.87 -9.81 -11.90
N GLY A 98 7.77 -10.79 -12.06
CA GLY A 98 8.25 -11.63 -10.96
C GLY A 98 8.94 -10.82 -9.85
N LYS A 99 9.73 -9.81 -10.19
CA LYS A 99 10.56 -9.05 -9.24
C LYS A 99 9.74 -8.38 -8.12
N TYR A 100 8.49 -8.00 -8.39
CA TYR A 100 7.64 -7.28 -7.43
C TYR A 100 6.76 -8.21 -6.56
N ILE A 101 6.84 -9.53 -6.76
CA ILE A 101 5.95 -10.53 -6.14
C ILE A 101 6.71 -11.73 -5.58
N GLN A 102 7.83 -12.10 -6.20
CA GLN A 102 8.60 -13.30 -5.86
C GLN A 102 9.08 -13.29 -4.41
N ASP A 103 9.46 -12.11 -3.89
CA ASP A 103 10.01 -11.97 -2.55
C ASP A 103 8.96 -11.53 -1.52
N GLU A 104 7.70 -11.41 -1.93
CA GLU A 104 6.63 -11.07 -1.01
C GLU A 104 6.18 -12.33 -0.25
N LEU A 105 6.44 -12.36 1.07
CA LEU A 105 6.08 -13.45 2.01
C LEU A 105 4.66 -14.00 1.80
N ARG A 106 3.72 -13.14 1.44
CA ARG A 106 2.31 -13.48 1.26
C ARG A 106 2.01 -14.28 -0.01
N PHE A 107 2.93 -14.30 -0.97
CA PHE A 107 2.72 -14.85 -2.30
C PHE A 107 3.68 -16.01 -2.66
N GLN A 108 4.50 -16.46 -1.71
CA GLN A 108 5.48 -17.54 -1.87
C GLN A 108 4.87 -18.90 -2.28
N SER A 109 3.58 -19.15 -2.02
CA SER A 109 2.90 -20.42 -2.29
C SER A 109 2.14 -20.49 -3.64
N PHE A 110 2.25 -19.48 -4.52
CA PHE A 110 1.35 -19.36 -5.68
C PHE A 110 1.94 -19.85 -7.01
N SER A 111 1.07 -20.53 -7.78
CA SER A 111 1.37 -21.08 -9.11
C SER A 111 1.56 -19.95 -10.13
N LYS A 112 2.82 -19.69 -10.50
CA LYS A 112 3.26 -18.64 -11.44
C LYS A 112 2.77 -18.87 -12.88
N ASN A 113 2.27 -20.06 -13.20
CA ASN A 113 2.00 -20.49 -14.58
C ASN A 113 0.63 -20.07 -15.12
N ASN A 114 -0.30 -19.59 -14.29
CA ASN A 114 -1.63 -19.19 -14.74
C ASN A 114 -1.79 -17.66 -14.73
N PRO A 115 -1.77 -17.00 -15.91
CA PRO A 115 -1.79 -15.53 -16.00
C PRO A 115 -3.06 -14.93 -15.38
N ARG A 116 -4.20 -15.62 -15.46
CA ARG A 116 -5.46 -15.15 -14.86
C ARG A 116 -5.43 -15.16 -13.33
N LYS A 117 -4.79 -16.17 -12.73
CA LYS A 117 -4.61 -16.23 -11.27
C LYS A 117 -3.65 -15.14 -10.82
N LEU A 118 -2.61 -14.86 -11.60
CA LEU A 118 -1.66 -13.79 -11.34
C LEU A 118 -2.34 -12.42 -11.39
N VAL A 119 -3.12 -12.11 -12.45
CA VAL A 119 -3.86 -10.84 -12.56
C VAL A 119 -4.82 -10.63 -11.39
N LYS A 120 -5.52 -11.70 -10.97
CA LYS A 120 -6.38 -11.61 -9.79
C LYS A 120 -5.59 -11.23 -8.53
N LEU A 121 -4.40 -11.82 -8.35
CA LEU A 121 -3.52 -11.53 -7.23
C LEU A 121 -3.04 -10.08 -7.24
N TRP A 122 -2.73 -9.55 -8.42
CA TRP A 122 -2.33 -8.16 -8.63
C TRP A 122 -3.46 -7.20 -8.22
N ALA A 123 -4.67 -7.47 -8.69
CA ALA A 123 -5.84 -6.68 -8.32
C ALA A 123 -6.12 -6.74 -6.81
N GLU A 124 -5.94 -7.90 -6.18
CA GLU A 124 -6.03 -8.06 -4.71
C GLU A 124 -4.92 -7.29 -3.97
N LYS A 125 -3.70 -7.29 -4.50
CA LYS A 125 -2.55 -6.54 -3.96
C LYS A 125 -2.81 -5.04 -4.02
N GLU A 126 -3.25 -4.53 -5.17
CA GLU A 126 -3.55 -3.10 -5.34
C GLU A 126 -4.65 -2.63 -4.38
N VAL A 127 -5.74 -3.39 -4.23
CA VAL A 127 -6.79 -3.06 -3.26
C VAL A 127 -6.27 -3.03 -1.83
N ARG A 128 -5.41 -3.97 -1.45
CA ARG A 128 -4.80 -4.00 -0.11
C ARG A 128 -3.94 -2.77 0.11
N ASN A 129 -3.13 -2.40 -0.88
CA ASN A 129 -2.26 -1.23 -0.80
C ASN A 129 -3.09 0.07 -0.74
N LEU A 130 -4.09 0.25 -1.60
CA LEU A 130 -5.00 1.41 -1.54
C LEU A 130 -5.67 1.53 -0.16
N LYS A 131 -6.21 0.44 0.39
CA LYS A 131 -6.78 0.45 1.76
C LYS A 131 -5.76 0.86 2.82
N ARG A 132 -4.51 0.45 2.66
CA ARG A 132 -3.41 0.78 3.57
C ARG A 132 -3.03 2.26 3.47
N LEU A 133 -3.02 2.83 2.27
CA LEU A 133 -2.83 4.27 2.05
C LEU A 133 -3.99 5.07 2.67
N ASN A 134 -5.24 4.71 2.36
CA ASN A 134 -6.41 5.40 2.90
C ASN A 134 -6.48 5.36 4.43
N LYS A 135 -6.09 4.23 5.05
CA LYS A 135 -6.04 4.09 6.52
C LYS A 135 -5.04 5.06 7.16
N ASN A 136 -3.95 5.37 6.45
CA ASN A 136 -2.91 6.29 6.90
C ASN A 136 -3.09 7.73 6.39
N ASN A 137 -4.29 8.07 5.91
CA ASN A 137 -4.64 9.39 5.38
C ASN A 137 -3.80 9.84 4.17
N ILE A 138 -3.19 8.90 3.44
CA ILE A 138 -2.51 9.19 2.18
C ILE A 138 -3.56 9.28 1.07
N LEU A 139 -3.59 10.42 0.39
CA LEU A 139 -4.56 10.70 -0.66
C LEU A 139 -4.39 9.72 -1.83
N SER A 140 -5.41 8.90 -2.03
CA SER A 140 -5.46 7.85 -3.03
C SER A 140 -6.91 7.43 -3.29
N PRO A 141 -7.23 6.84 -4.44
CA PRO A 141 -8.57 6.34 -4.73
C PRO A 141 -9.04 5.33 -3.69
N LYS A 142 -10.25 5.50 -3.16
CA LYS A 142 -10.86 4.57 -2.21
C LYS A 142 -11.37 3.34 -2.96
N PRO A 143 -10.89 2.11 -2.67
CA PRO A 143 -11.34 0.92 -3.36
C PRO A 143 -12.74 0.52 -2.85
N VAL A 144 -13.68 0.33 -3.78
CA VAL A 144 -15.10 0.08 -3.47
C VAL A 144 -15.45 -1.40 -3.65
N TYR A 145 -15.08 -1.97 -4.80
CA TYR A 145 -15.45 -3.32 -5.19
C TYR A 145 -14.32 -3.99 -5.96
N LEU A 146 -14.07 -5.27 -5.67
CA LEU A 146 -13.10 -6.08 -6.39
C LEU A 146 -13.71 -7.42 -6.77
N LYS A 147 -13.64 -7.77 -8.05
CA LYS A 147 -13.99 -9.10 -8.53
C LYS A 147 -13.06 -9.54 -9.64
N ASN A 148 -12.28 -10.58 -9.36
CA ASN A 148 -11.30 -11.15 -10.29
C ASN A 148 -10.31 -10.07 -10.78
N ASN A 149 -10.43 -9.63 -12.03
CA ASN A 149 -9.59 -8.63 -12.68
C ASN A 149 -10.28 -7.25 -12.82
N ILE A 150 -11.38 -7.02 -12.10
CA ILE A 150 -12.13 -5.76 -12.13
C ILE A 150 -12.05 -5.12 -10.75
N LEU A 151 -11.47 -3.93 -10.69
CA LEU A 151 -11.40 -3.09 -9.51
C LEU A 151 -12.21 -1.81 -9.76
N ILE A 152 -13.19 -1.54 -8.91
CA ILE A 152 -13.95 -0.29 -8.87
C ILE A 152 -13.45 0.53 -7.69
N MET A 153 -13.12 1.79 -7.94
CA MET A 153 -12.60 2.74 -6.95
C MET A 153 -13.21 4.14 -7.12
N SER A 154 -13.08 5.00 -6.12
CA SER A 154 -13.54 6.39 -6.21
C SER A 154 -12.88 7.11 -7.37
N LEU A 155 -13.66 7.89 -8.13
CA LEU A 155 -13.09 8.79 -9.14
C LEU A 155 -12.40 9.97 -8.45
N ILE A 156 -11.21 10.35 -8.92
CA ILE A 156 -10.53 11.59 -8.50
C ILE A 156 -10.84 12.65 -9.54
N GLY A 157 -11.56 13.68 -9.14
CA GLY A 157 -12.17 14.65 -10.04
C GLY A 157 -13.69 14.62 -10.00
N THR A 158 -14.30 15.22 -11.02
CA THR A 158 -15.74 15.20 -11.27
C THR A 158 -16.05 14.34 -12.49
N GLN A 159 -17.33 14.05 -12.72
CA GLN A 159 -17.75 13.28 -13.90
C GLN A 159 -17.36 13.97 -15.22
N GLU A 160 -17.31 15.31 -15.22
CA GLU A 160 -16.97 16.11 -16.40
C GLU A 160 -15.46 16.38 -16.51
N LYS A 161 -14.78 16.53 -15.38
CA LYS A 161 -13.36 16.87 -15.32
C LYS A 161 -12.61 15.90 -14.41
N ILE A 162 -12.02 14.88 -15.03
CA ILE A 162 -11.12 13.93 -14.37
C ILE A 162 -9.82 14.65 -14.00
N ALA A 163 -9.26 14.32 -12.83
CA ALA A 163 -7.99 14.88 -12.42
C ALA A 163 -6.86 14.52 -13.42
N PRO A 164 -6.12 15.52 -13.94
CA PRO A 164 -4.99 15.26 -14.82
C PRO A 164 -3.85 14.59 -14.05
N LYS A 165 -3.00 13.87 -14.79
CA LYS A 165 -1.70 13.40 -14.27
C LYS A 165 -0.82 14.60 -13.99
N LEU A 166 0.09 14.49 -13.02
CA LEU A 166 1.01 15.56 -12.64
C LEU A 166 1.85 16.04 -13.83
N LYS A 167 2.20 15.13 -14.75
CA LYS A 167 2.85 15.46 -16.02
C LYS A 167 2.11 16.53 -16.83
N ASP A 168 0.80 16.37 -16.94
CA ASP A 168 -0.06 17.14 -17.85
C ASP A 168 -0.82 18.26 -17.11
N ALA A 169 -0.67 18.32 -15.79
CA ALA A 169 -1.33 19.29 -14.93
C ALA A 169 -0.68 20.68 -15.01
N ILE A 170 -1.52 21.71 -14.97
CA ILE A 170 -1.08 23.09 -14.75
C ILE A 170 -0.93 23.27 -13.23
N ILE A 171 0.31 23.35 -12.78
CA ILE A 171 0.65 23.45 -11.35
C ILE A 171 0.80 24.92 -10.99
N VAL A 172 0.02 25.38 -10.01
CA VAL A 172 0.03 26.79 -9.56
C VAL A 172 1.30 27.09 -8.77
N ASN A 173 1.64 26.23 -7.81
CA ASN A 173 2.82 26.38 -6.96
C ASN A 173 3.66 25.10 -7.01
N LEU A 174 4.80 25.19 -7.70
CA LEU A 174 5.69 24.06 -7.93
C LEU A 174 6.42 23.62 -6.65
N ASP A 175 6.85 24.56 -5.80
CA ASP A 175 7.60 24.28 -4.57
C ASP A 175 6.73 23.58 -3.52
N THR A 176 5.48 24.00 -3.37
CA THR A 176 4.53 23.32 -2.47
C THR A 176 4.17 21.94 -2.99
N THR A 177 4.00 21.79 -4.30
CA THR A 177 3.71 20.50 -4.94
C THR A 177 4.90 19.54 -4.80
N TYR A 178 6.12 20.03 -4.97
CA TYR A 178 7.34 19.26 -4.72
C TYR A 178 7.43 18.80 -3.27
N SER A 179 7.20 19.71 -2.33
CA SER A 179 7.18 19.41 -0.89
C SER A 179 6.11 18.36 -0.55
N GLN A 180 4.90 18.47 -1.13
CA GLN A 180 3.84 17.47 -0.99
C GLN A 180 4.28 16.09 -1.51
N CYS A 181 4.97 16.01 -2.66
CA CYS A 181 5.50 14.74 -3.16
C CYS A 181 6.48 14.10 -2.17
N LEU A 182 7.40 14.88 -1.60
CA LEU A 182 8.34 14.36 -0.60
C LEU A 182 7.63 13.88 0.65
N THR A 183 6.63 14.61 1.14
CA THR A 183 5.78 14.17 2.27
C THR A 183 5.03 12.88 1.94
N ILE A 184 4.57 12.71 0.70
CA ILE A 184 3.91 11.47 0.26
C ILE A 184 4.90 10.28 0.30
N ILE A 185 6.13 10.45 -0.17
CA ILE A 185 7.15 9.39 -0.11
C ILE A 185 7.45 9.03 1.36
N ASP A 186 7.62 10.04 2.22
CA ASP A 186 7.84 9.86 3.66
C ASP A 186 6.66 9.11 4.31
N ASP A 187 5.42 9.54 4.05
CA ASP A 187 4.22 8.92 4.60
C ASP A 187 4.03 7.49 4.08
N LEU A 188 4.35 7.22 2.81
CA LEU A 188 4.35 5.86 2.26
C LEU A 188 5.32 4.97 3.05
N TYR A 189 6.55 5.43 3.25
CA TYR A 189 7.59 4.66 3.92
C TYR A 189 7.32 4.50 5.43
N ASN A 190 7.07 5.60 6.13
CA ASN A 190 7.01 5.62 7.60
C ASN A 190 5.62 5.31 8.17
N LYS A 191 4.53 5.78 7.54
CA LYS A 191 3.16 5.54 8.04
C LYS A 191 2.55 4.30 7.39
N ALA A 192 2.65 4.19 6.07
CA ALA A 192 2.10 3.05 5.35
C ALA A 192 3.06 1.86 5.32
N ASN A 193 4.35 1.96 5.65
CA ASN A 193 5.33 0.87 5.56
C ASN A 193 5.30 0.19 4.16
N LEU A 194 5.24 1.03 3.13
CA LEU A 194 5.20 0.71 1.72
C LEU A 194 6.16 1.62 0.93
N ILE A 195 6.69 1.10 -0.16
CA ILE A 195 7.48 1.85 -1.14
C ILE A 195 6.75 1.72 -2.48
N HIS A 196 6.57 2.82 -3.20
CA HIS A 196 5.77 2.78 -4.42
C HIS A 196 6.44 1.93 -5.51
N SER A 197 7.77 2.00 -5.63
CA SER A 197 8.64 1.25 -6.55
C SER A 197 8.52 1.58 -8.04
N ASP A 198 7.72 2.58 -8.35
CA ASP A 198 7.52 3.15 -9.70
C ASP A 198 6.88 4.54 -9.59
N LEU A 199 7.24 5.33 -8.57
CA LEU A 199 6.67 6.66 -8.39
C LEU A 199 7.23 7.61 -9.44
N SER A 200 6.34 8.32 -10.14
CA SER A 200 6.68 9.30 -11.16
C SER A 200 5.51 10.25 -11.40
N GLU A 201 5.72 11.28 -12.22
CA GLU A 201 4.69 12.23 -12.65
C GLU A 201 3.49 11.60 -13.39
N TYR A 202 3.65 10.35 -13.84
CA TYR A 202 2.61 9.58 -14.52
C TYR A 202 1.65 8.87 -13.56
N ASN A 203 2.12 8.60 -12.33
CA ASN A 203 1.41 7.85 -11.29
C ASN A 203 0.91 8.76 -10.15
N LEU A 204 0.96 10.07 -10.38
CA LEU A 204 0.42 11.10 -9.50
C LEU A 204 -0.66 11.87 -10.24
N LEU A 205 -1.81 12.07 -9.60
CA LEU A 205 -2.88 12.94 -10.09
C LEU A 205 -2.88 14.25 -9.31
N TYR A 206 -3.14 15.36 -10.00
CA TYR A 206 -3.22 16.68 -9.38
C TYR A 206 -4.66 17.18 -9.41
N HIS A 207 -5.23 17.45 -8.24
CA HIS A 207 -6.60 17.91 -8.12
C HIS A 207 -6.77 18.82 -6.89
N ASN A 208 -7.34 20.01 -7.09
CA ASN A 208 -7.55 21.01 -6.03
C ASN A 208 -6.29 21.25 -5.19
N GLU A 209 -5.15 21.49 -5.85
CA GLU A 209 -3.85 21.76 -5.22
C GLU A 209 -3.32 20.62 -4.32
N LYS A 210 -3.87 19.42 -4.49
CA LYS A 210 -3.48 18.21 -3.77
C LYS A 210 -3.07 17.11 -4.73
N ILE A 211 -2.10 16.31 -4.27
CA ILE A 211 -1.57 15.19 -5.02
C ILE A 211 -2.23 13.89 -4.55
N TYR A 212 -2.69 13.10 -5.49
CA TYR A 212 -3.27 11.77 -5.26
C TYR A 212 -2.37 10.71 -5.86
N VAL A 213 -2.02 9.70 -5.06
CA VAL A 213 -1.22 8.56 -5.49
C VAL A 213 -2.12 7.51 -6.13
N ILE A 214 -1.76 7.06 -7.32
CA ILE A 214 -2.45 5.99 -8.06
C ILE A 214 -1.46 4.88 -8.45
N ASP A 215 -2.01 3.75 -8.90
CA ASP A 215 -1.23 2.61 -9.41
C ASP A 215 -0.25 1.94 -8.42
N VAL A 216 -0.72 1.76 -7.19
CA VAL A 216 0.03 1.09 -6.10
C VAL A 216 0.04 -0.44 -6.19
N GLY A 217 -0.20 -1.00 -7.38
CA GLY A 217 -0.19 -2.45 -7.60
C GLY A 217 1.23 -3.05 -7.52
N GLN A 218 2.23 -2.28 -7.94
CA GLN A 218 3.63 -2.72 -7.96
C GLN A 218 4.35 -2.47 -6.63
N SER A 219 3.79 -1.63 -5.75
CA SER A 219 4.38 -1.25 -4.47
C SER A 219 4.83 -2.44 -3.61
N VAL A 220 5.96 -2.27 -2.95
CA VAL A 220 6.62 -3.29 -2.13
C VAL A 220 6.65 -2.87 -0.66
N GLU A 221 6.85 -3.84 0.23
CA GLU A 221 7.04 -3.53 1.66
C GLU A 221 8.47 -3.09 1.95
N ARG A 222 8.67 -2.39 3.06
CA ARG A 222 10.00 -1.93 3.50
C ARG A 222 11.03 -3.05 3.66
N ASN A 223 10.57 -4.26 4.00
CA ASN A 223 11.44 -5.42 4.22
C ASN A 223 11.80 -6.17 2.92
N HIS A 224 11.43 -5.63 1.75
CA HIS A 224 11.79 -6.21 0.48
C HIS A 224 13.31 -6.09 0.25
N PRO A 225 14.01 -7.09 -0.31
CA PRO A 225 15.47 -7.03 -0.51
C PRO A 225 15.92 -5.81 -1.33
N SER A 226 15.12 -5.44 -2.33
CA SER A 226 15.35 -4.24 -3.15
C SER A 226 14.60 -2.98 -2.66
N ALA A 227 14.19 -2.90 -1.40
CA ALA A 227 13.41 -1.78 -0.88
C ALA A 227 14.11 -0.43 -1.08
N PHE A 228 15.38 -0.33 -0.68
CA PHE A 228 16.12 0.93 -0.77
C PHE A 228 16.37 1.38 -2.21
N SER A 229 16.70 0.45 -3.12
CA SER A 229 16.90 0.81 -4.53
C SER A 229 15.60 1.32 -5.18
N PHE A 230 14.44 0.76 -4.82
CA PHE A 230 13.15 1.28 -5.25
C PHE A 230 12.84 2.66 -4.65
N LEU A 231 13.15 2.89 -3.38
CA LEU A 231 12.96 4.20 -2.74
C LEU A 231 13.83 5.28 -3.39
N ILE A 232 15.10 4.98 -3.65
CA ILE A 232 16.05 5.87 -4.33
C ILE A 232 15.55 6.19 -5.75
N MET A 233 15.01 5.21 -6.46
CA MET A 233 14.43 5.41 -7.78
C MET A 233 13.21 6.34 -7.73
N ASP A 234 12.31 6.14 -6.76
CA ASP A 234 11.12 6.98 -6.56
C ASP A 234 11.53 8.44 -6.27
N ILE A 235 12.51 8.68 -5.39
CA ILE A 235 13.05 10.00 -5.07
C ILE A 235 13.67 10.66 -6.32
N ASN A 236 14.51 9.92 -7.04
CA ASN A 236 15.19 10.41 -8.24
C ASN A 236 14.19 10.80 -9.35
N ASN A 237 13.12 10.03 -9.54
CA ASN A 237 12.11 10.33 -10.55
C ASN A 237 11.38 11.65 -10.23
N ILE A 238 11.00 11.85 -8.95
CA ILE A 238 10.37 13.09 -8.50
C ILE A 238 11.33 14.27 -8.64
N ASN A 239 12.56 14.16 -8.14
CA ASN A 239 13.57 15.22 -8.28
C ASN A 239 13.79 15.59 -9.75
N ARG A 240 13.94 14.59 -10.65
CA ARG A 240 14.11 14.82 -12.08
C ARG A 240 12.94 15.57 -12.71
N PHE A 241 11.71 15.27 -12.31
CA PHE A 241 10.52 15.95 -12.83
C PHE A 241 10.51 17.43 -12.43
N PHE A 242 10.74 17.73 -11.15
CA PHE A 242 10.69 19.11 -10.63
C PHE A 242 11.92 19.93 -11.02
N LEU A 243 13.10 19.32 -11.16
CA LEU A 243 14.29 19.96 -11.70
C LEU A 243 14.05 20.50 -13.11
N LYS A 244 13.40 19.71 -13.98
CA LYS A 244 13.02 20.14 -15.34
C LYS A 244 12.02 21.30 -15.35
N LYS A 245 11.31 21.54 -14.25
CA LYS A 245 10.35 22.63 -14.08
C LYS A 245 10.96 23.85 -13.38
N GLY A 246 12.27 23.82 -13.07
CA GLY A 246 12.99 24.95 -12.47
C GLY A 246 12.91 25.05 -10.95
N VAL A 247 12.48 23.98 -10.26
CA VAL A 247 12.43 23.94 -8.79
C VAL A 247 13.82 23.62 -8.23
N ALA A 248 14.19 24.27 -7.13
CA ALA A 248 15.36 23.92 -6.35
C ALA A 248 15.14 22.56 -5.64
N ILE A 249 15.77 21.51 -6.16
CA ILE A 249 15.66 20.16 -5.60
C ILE A 249 16.57 19.97 -4.38
N GLN A 250 16.20 19.03 -3.51
CA GLN A 250 17.02 18.59 -2.39
C GLN A 250 17.90 17.43 -2.84
N ASN A 251 19.06 17.26 -2.20
CA ASN A 251 19.94 16.13 -2.49
C ASN A 251 19.19 14.80 -2.18
N VAL A 252 19.35 13.82 -3.06
CA VAL A 252 18.74 12.49 -2.93
C VAL A 252 19.16 11.82 -1.63
N ASN A 253 20.42 11.99 -1.24
CA ASN A 253 20.99 11.42 -0.01
C ASN A 253 20.30 12.02 1.22
N ASP A 254 20.12 13.35 1.27
CA ASP A 254 19.44 14.03 2.37
C ASP A 254 17.98 13.59 2.50
N ILE A 255 17.26 13.48 1.38
CA ILE A 255 15.87 12.99 1.36
C ILE A 255 15.83 11.53 1.87
N PHE A 256 16.74 10.68 1.39
CA PHE A 256 16.81 9.28 1.78
C PHE A 256 17.11 9.12 3.27
N GLU A 257 18.10 9.86 3.79
CA GLU A 257 18.43 9.88 5.23
C GLU A 257 17.25 10.35 6.07
N LYS A 258 16.57 11.43 5.64
CA LYS A 258 15.41 11.96 6.35
C LYS A 258 14.29 10.94 6.46
N ILE A 259 14.00 10.22 5.38
CA ILE A 259 12.90 9.24 5.33
C ILE A 259 13.27 7.97 6.10
N THR A 260 14.46 7.41 5.86
CA THR A 260 14.88 6.13 6.44
C THR A 260 15.41 6.25 7.87
N LYS A 261 15.80 7.47 8.28
CA LYS A 261 16.55 7.78 9.52
C LYS A 261 17.88 7.03 9.63
N THR A 262 18.35 6.45 8.53
CA THR A 262 19.63 5.76 8.44
C THR A 262 20.64 6.75 7.91
N LYS A 263 21.71 7.01 8.68
CA LYS A 263 22.79 7.89 8.24
C LYS A 263 23.57 7.20 7.12
N VAL A 264 23.74 7.88 6.00
CA VAL A 264 24.67 7.45 4.95
C VAL A 264 26.09 7.73 5.48
N PRO A 265 27.01 6.76 5.38
CA PRO A 265 28.40 6.96 5.77
C PRO A 265 29.00 8.21 5.10
N SER A 266 29.84 8.96 5.83
CA SER A 266 30.45 10.20 5.33
C SER A 266 31.18 10.01 3.99
N CYS A 267 31.77 8.84 3.76
CA CYS A 267 32.45 8.48 2.51
C CYS A 267 31.52 8.32 1.29
N LEU A 268 30.20 8.28 1.48
CA LEU A 268 29.21 8.16 0.41
C LEU A 268 28.33 9.41 0.27
N LYS A 269 28.60 10.48 1.02
CA LYS A 269 27.78 11.71 0.99
C LYS A 269 27.82 12.41 -0.37
N ASP A 270 28.99 12.43 -1.01
CA ASP A 270 29.20 13.07 -2.31
C ASP A 270 28.95 12.13 -3.50
N VAL A 271 28.61 10.86 -3.23
CA VAL A 271 28.25 9.89 -4.25
C VAL A 271 26.72 9.88 -4.36
N ASP A 272 26.21 10.26 -5.52
CA ASP A 272 24.78 10.12 -5.80
C ASP A 272 24.39 8.65 -5.67
N LEU A 273 23.48 8.35 -4.76
CA LEU A 273 22.88 7.03 -4.64
C LEU A 273 22.17 6.69 -5.96
N THR A 274 22.79 5.81 -6.74
CA THR A 274 22.21 5.29 -7.97
C THR A 274 21.38 4.04 -7.67
N LYS A 275 20.52 3.65 -8.62
CA LYS A 275 19.75 2.39 -8.57
C LYS A 275 20.62 1.14 -8.40
N ASP A 276 21.91 1.24 -8.76
CA ASP A 276 22.88 0.15 -8.77
C ASP A 276 23.69 0.09 -7.45
N ALA A 277 23.52 1.07 -6.56
CA ALA A 277 24.09 1.05 -5.22
C ALA A 277 23.38 -0.01 -4.37
N PHE A 278 24.12 -1.03 -3.94
CA PHE A 278 23.62 -2.02 -3.00
C PHE A 278 23.66 -1.46 -1.58
N ILE A 279 22.49 -1.16 -1.02
CA ILE A 279 22.33 -0.81 0.39
C ILE A 279 21.69 -2.02 1.09
N PRO A 280 22.42 -2.74 1.95
CA PRO A 280 21.87 -3.89 2.65
C PRO A 280 20.71 -3.45 3.55
N THR A 281 19.59 -4.19 3.47
CA THR A 281 18.41 -3.94 4.33
C THR A 281 18.53 -4.64 5.68
N ARG A 282 19.29 -5.74 5.72
CA ARG A 282 19.60 -6.54 6.89
C ARG A 282 21.09 -6.81 6.97
N LEU A 283 21.57 -7.03 8.20
CA LEU A 283 22.95 -7.46 8.44
C LEU A 283 23.24 -8.81 7.75
N ASP A 284 22.24 -9.69 7.67
CA ASP A 284 22.35 -11.00 7.00
C ASP A 284 22.54 -10.89 5.47
N ASP A 285 22.23 -9.74 4.87
CA ASP A 285 22.38 -9.51 3.42
C ASP A 285 23.85 -9.23 3.04
N ILE A 286 24.72 -9.04 4.04
CA ILE A 286 26.14 -8.72 3.85
C ILE A 286 26.92 -10.02 3.77
N VAL A 287 27.17 -10.48 2.54
CA VAL A 287 27.91 -11.73 2.29
C VAL A 287 29.41 -11.57 2.58
N ASN A 288 29.96 -10.37 2.38
CA ASN A 288 31.40 -10.08 2.56
C ASN A 288 31.65 -9.26 3.83
N ILE A 289 31.55 -9.91 5.00
CA ILE A 289 31.95 -9.31 6.28
C ILE A 289 33.46 -8.97 6.28
N GLU A 290 34.27 -9.74 5.53
CA GLU A 290 35.70 -9.52 5.38
C GLU A 290 36.04 -8.18 4.68
N ASP A 291 35.29 -7.81 3.64
CA ASP A 291 35.46 -6.52 2.96
C ASP A 291 35.08 -5.35 3.88
N LEU A 292 34.00 -5.48 4.67
CA LEU A 292 33.66 -4.46 5.68
C LEU A 292 34.80 -4.27 6.68
N ASN A 293 35.35 -5.36 7.21
CA ASN A 293 36.47 -5.28 8.14
C ASN A 293 37.70 -4.64 7.49
N TYR A 294 37.96 -4.88 6.20
CA TYR A 294 39.03 -4.23 5.46
C TYR A 294 38.79 -2.71 5.28
N PHE A 295 37.57 -2.30 4.90
CA PHE A 295 37.19 -0.88 4.77
C PHE A 295 37.22 -0.14 6.10
N PHE A 296 36.71 -0.75 7.18
CA PHE A 296 36.79 -0.16 8.52
C PHE A 296 38.23 -0.05 9.01
N LYS A 297 39.08 -1.05 8.71
CA LYS A 297 40.52 -1.04 9.08
C LYS A 297 41.35 -0.04 8.28
N GLN A 298 40.92 0.30 7.06
CA GLN A 298 41.50 1.40 6.28
C GLN A 298 41.04 2.77 6.78
N ASN A 299 39.75 2.90 7.13
CA ASN A 299 39.23 4.15 7.69
C ASN A 299 39.80 4.44 9.08
N THR A 300 39.99 3.43 9.95
CA THR A 300 40.68 3.62 11.23
C THR A 300 42.12 4.06 11.02
N LYS A 301 42.84 3.50 10.03
CA LYS A 301 44.18 3.97 9.66
C LYS A 301 44.21 5.40 9.11
N LEU A 302 43.16 5.84 8.43
CA LEU A 302 43.02 7.21 7.94
C LEU A 302 42.69 8.16 9.11
N THR A 303 41.77 7.82 10.01
CA THR A 303 41.50 8.60 11.22
C THR A 303 42.68 8.63 12.19
N GLU A 304 43.42 7.53 12.37
CA GLU A 304 44.67 7.51 13.16
C GLU A 304 45.74 8.43 12.57
N ARG A 305 45.75 8.61 11.23
CA ARG A 305 46.66 9.53 10.53
C ARG A 305 46.23 11.01 10.62
N PHE A 306 44.97 11.27 10.95
CA PHE A 306 44.44 12.60 11.22
C PHE A 306 44.52 12.95 12.71
N GLU A 307 44.28 11.99 13.61
CA GLU A 307 44.39 12.16 15.07
C GLU A 307 45.85 12.28 15.53
N SER A 308 46.81 11.66 14.83
CA SER A 308 48.25 11.85 15.11
C SER A 308 48.79 13.25 14.77
N ASN A 309 47.99 14.12 14.15
CA ASN A 309 48.36 15.53 13.89
C ASN A 309 47.65 16.54 14.80
N THR A 310 46.82 16.10 15.75
CA THR A 310 46.16 16.99 16.69
C THR A 310 46.11 16.36 18.08
N ILE A 311 46.88 16.97 18.98
CA ILE A 311 46.75 16.91 20.44
C ILE A 311 47.59 15.80 21.09
N GLU A 312 48.88 16.13 21.26
CA GLU A 312 49.50 16.07 22.59
C GLU A 312 48.68 16.98 23.52
N GLU A 313 48.11 16.42 24.58
CA GLU A 313 48.02 16.99 25.94
C GLU A 313 46.85 16.38 26.74
N GLU A 314 47.20 15.96 27.95
CA GLU A 314 46.36 15.78 29.15
C GLU A 314 45.46 14.54 29.29
N SER A 315 46.14 13.48 29.72
CA SER A 315 45.92 12.72 30.97
C SER A 315 44.68 12.98 31.86
N ASN A 316 44.14 11.83 32.30
CA ASN A 316 43.77 11.47 33.67
C ASN A 316 42.30 11.33 34.09
N GLU A 317 42.12 10.20 34.78
CA GLU A 317 41.22 9.93 35.91
C GLU A 317 39.85 9.30 35.69
N SER A 318 39.43 8.69 36.80
CA SER A 318 38.92 7.33 36.93
C SER A 318 37.69 7.30 37.84
N THR A 319 36.84 6.30 37.64
CA THR A 319 35.99 5.61 38.63
C THR A 319 34.85 6.35 39.38
N ASN A 320 33.72 5.62 39.44
CA ASN A 320 32.67 5.56 40.47
C ASN A 320 31.72 6.75 40.68
N SER A 321 30.41 6.49 40.61
CA SER A 321 29.53 6.32 41.80
C SER A 321 28.03 6.47 41.46
N ASN A 322 27.21 6.06 42.43
CA ASN A 322 25.78 5.79 42.43
C ASN A 322 24.84 7.01 42.31
N ASP A 323 23.56 6.64 42.21
CA ASP A 323 22.35 7.31 42.72
C ASP A 323 21.48 8.13 41.74
N SER A 324 20.24 7.65 41.57
CA SER A 324 19.05 8.50 41.66
C SER A 324 17.80 7.66 41.96
N GLN A 325 17.21 7.94 43.13
CA GLN A 325 15.92 7.45 43.61
C GLN A 325 14.73 8.20 42.99
N GLY A 326 13.54 7.58 43.07
CA GLY A 326 12.20 8.19 42.89
C GLY A 326 11.45 7.60 41.69
N ILE A 327 10.23 7.07 41.77
CA ILE A 327 9.04 7.53 42.51
C ILE A 327 8.12 6.31 42.81
N VAL A 328 7.45 6.40 43.96
CA VAL A 328 6.49 5.46 44.56
C VAL A 328 5.14 5.48 43.83
N GLU A 329 4.59 4.31 43.50
CA GLU A 329 3.14 4.09 43.43
C GLU A 329 2.77 2.73 44.03
N SER A 330 2.02 2.79 45.12
CA SER A 330 1.57 1.68 45.96
C SER A 330 0.51 0.82 45.26
N LYS A 331 0.83 -0.44 44.95
CA LYS A 331 -0.14 -1.53 44.80
C LYS A 331 0.02 -2.51 45.95
N ILE A 332 -0.95 -2.52 46.85
CA ILE A 332 -1.08 -3.52 47.90
C ILE A 332 -1.41 -4.87 47.24
N GLU A 333 -0.39 -5.67 46.93
CA GLU A 333 -0.57 -7.09 46.63
C GLU A 333 -0.73 -7.86 47.94
N VAL A 334 -1.96 -8.24 48.27
CA VAL A 334 -2.23 -9.23 49.32
C VAL A 334 -1.61 -10.56 48.87
N LYS A 335 -0.46 -10.92 49.44
CA LYS A 335 0.18 -12.22 49.22
C LYS A 335 -0.67 -13.33 49.86
N LEU A 336 -1.63 -13.86 49.09
CA LEU A 336 -2.38 -15.07 49.44
C LEU A 336 -1.41 -16.22 49.74
N SER A 337 -1.68 -16.96 50.82
CA SER A 337 -0.86 -18.08 51.26
C SER A 337 -0.79 -19.18 50.17
N LYS A 338 0.28 -19.99 50.17
CA LYS A 338 0.45 -21.09 49.20
C LYS A 338 -0.72 -22.08 49.21
N GLU A 339 -1.43 -22.21 50.33
CA GLU A 339 -2.61 -23.08 50.47
C GLU A 339 -3.87 -22.48 49.84
N GLU A 340 -4.11 -21.18 50.00
CA GLU A 340 -5.25 -20.48 49.39
C GLU A 340 -5.15 -20.47 47.87
N LYS A 341 -3.94 -20.24 47.32
CA LYS A 341 -3.70 -20.35 45.87
C LYS A 341 -3.98 -21.74 45.34
N LYS A 342 -3.63 -22.80 46.09
CA LYS A 342 -3.95 -24.19 45.72
C LYS A 342 -5.45 -24.49 45.77
N LYS A 343 -6.19 -23.93 46.75
CA LYS A 343 -7.65 -24.07 46.84
C LYS A 343 -8.34 -23.37 45.67
N GLN A 344 -7.97 -22.12 45.38
CA GLN A 344 -8.53 -21.34 44.28
C GLN A 344 -8.25 -21.98 42.91
N MET A 345 -7.06 -22.56 42.73
CA MET A 345 -6.73 -23.30 41.49
C MET A 345 -7.57 -24.58 41.32
N LYS A 346 -7.86 -25.30 42.41
CA LYS A 346 -8.73 -26.49 42.38
C LYS A 346 -10.18 -26.11 42.06
N GLU A 347 -10.66 -25.00 42.60
CA GLU A 347 -11.99 -24.46 42.36
C GLU A 347 -12.16 -23.99 40.91
N ASN A 348 -11.19 -23.22 40.39
CA ASN A 348 -11.16 -22.81 38.99
C ASN A 348 -11.13 -24.02 38.04
N LYS A 349 -10.38 -25.08 38.38
CA LYS A 349 -10.36 -26.33 37.60
C LYS A 349 -11.69 -27.06 37.61
N LYS A 350 -12.47 -26.98 38.70
CA LYS A 350 -13.84 -27.51 38.76
C LYS A 350 -14.79 -26.68 37.90
N ASN A 351 -14.76 -25.35 38.03
CA ASN A 351 -15.61 -24.45 37.26
C ASN A 351 -15.39 -24.59 35.75
N VAL A 352 -14.14 -24.69 35.31
CA VAL A 352 -13.80 -24.93 33.89
C VAL A 352 -14.29 -26.29 33.40
N LYS A 353 -14.31 -27.33 34.25
CA LYS A 353 -14.86 -28.64 33.89
C LYS A 353 -16.38 -28.61 33.78
N GLU A 354 -17.05 -27.93 34.70
CA GLU A 354 -18.51 -27.71 34.70
C GLU A 354 -18.94 -26.98 33.41
N GLU A 355 -18.29 -25.85 33.08
CA GLU A 355 -18.55 -25.10 31.85
C GLU A 355 -18.34 -25.95 30.60
N ASN A 356 -17.25 -26.73 30.55
CA ASN A 356 -16.98 -27.60 29.41
C ASN A 356 -17.97 -28.75 29.29
N ARG A 357 -18.57 -29.19 30.40
CA ARG A 357 -19.64 -30.19 30.41
C ARG A 357 -20.92 -29.61 29.82
N ILE A 358 -21.31 -28.39 30.22
CA ILE A 358 -22.44 -27.65 29.66
C ILE A 358 -22.22 -27.34 28.17
N LYS A 359 -21.02 -26.89 27.77
CA LYS A 359 -20.68 -26.65 26.36
C LYS A 359 -20.75 -27.92 25.50
N ARG A 360 -20.61 -29.12 26.09
CA ARG A 360 -20.71 -30.40 25.39
C ARG A 360 -22.16 -30.87 25.21
N THR A 361 -23.09 -30.50 26.10
CA THR A 361 -24.51 -30.85 25.95
C THR A 361 -25.18 -30.08 24.82
N VAL A 362 -24.76 -28.84 24.57
CA VAL A 362 -25.27 -27.97 23.47
C VAL A 362 -24.49 -28.19 22.15
N LYS A 363 -23.57 -29.17 22.09
CA LYS A 363 -22.69 -29.34 20.94
C LYS A 363 -23.40 -30.09 19.80
N VAL A 364 -23.47 -29.44 18.64
CA VAL A 364 -23.93 -30.04 17.37
C VAL A 364 -23.24 -31.39 17.14
N SER A 365 -24.05 -32.40 16.79
CA SER A 365 -23.64 -33.80 16.70
C SER A 365 -22.51 -33.99 15.68
N LYS A 366 -21.66 -35.01 15.90
CA LYS A 366 -20.58 -35.33 14.95
C LYS A 366 -21.13 -35.65 13.55
N LYS A 367 -22.26 -36.37 13.47
CA LYS A 367 -22.93 -36.73 12.21
C LYS A 367 -23.39 -35.50 11.42
N GLU A 368 -23.99 -34.51 12.08
CA GLU A 368 -24.39 -33.25 11.42
C GLU A 368 -23.17 -32.46 10.94
N LYS A 369 -22.10 -32.38 11.73
CA LYS A 369 -20.85 -31.73 11.32
C LYS A 369 -20.24 -32.36 10.07
N GLU A 370 -20.30 -33.67 9.95
CA GLU A 370 -19.85 -34.37 8.75
C GLU A 370 -20.75 -34.12 7.55
N LYS A 371 -22.08 -34.09 7.75
CA LYS A 371 -23.04 -33.74 6.70
C LYS A 371 -22.79 -32.32 6.18
N PHE A 372 -22.60 -31.35 7.08
CA PHE A 372 -22.22 -29.98 6.72
C PHE A 372 -20.88 -29.91 5.97
N LYS A 373 -19.86 -30.66 6.40
CA LYS A 373 -18.57 -30.74 5.70
C LYS A 373 -18.73 -31.30 4.28
N LYS A 374 -19.55 -32.34 4.10
CA LYS A 374 -19.84 -32.93 2.78
C LYS A 374 -20.58 -31.96 1.86
N ILE A 375 -21.56 -31.21 2.38
CA ILE A 375 -22.28 -30.16 1.62
C ILE A 375 -21.33 -29.04 1.21
N LYS A 376 -20.46 -28.59 2.12
CA LYS A 376 -19.49 -27.51 1.85
C LYS A 376 -18.47 -27.93 0.77
N LYS A 377 -18.02 -29.19 0.76
CA LYS A 377 -17.16 -29.75 -0.30
C LYS A 377 -17.85 -29.86 -1.67
N LYS A 378 -19.16 -30.10 -1.71
CA LYS A 378 -19.93 -30.12 -2.97
C LYS A 378 -20.13 -28.73 -3.57
N ARG A 379 -20.19 -27.68 -2.76
CA ARG A 379 -20.31 -26.28 -3.22
C ARG A 379 -18.99 -25.63 -3.66
N SER A 380 -17.85 -26.25 -3.35
CA SER A 380 -16.51 -25.75 -3.69
C SER A 380 -15.88 -26.42 -4.92
N LYS A 381 -16.53 -27.45 -5.47
CA LYS A 381 -16.29 -27.94 -6.83
C LYS A 381 -17.22 -27.18 -7.76
#